data_AF-A0A0Q8SJ70-F1
#
_entry.id   AF-A0A0Q8SJ70-F1
#
_cell.length_a   1.000
_cell.length_b   1.000
_cell.length_c   1.000
_cell.angle_alpha   90.00
_cell.angle_beta   90.00
_cell.angle_gamma   90.00
#
_symmetry.space_group_name_H-M   'P 1'
#
loop_
_entity.id
_entity.type
_entity.pdbx_description
1 polymer ?
#
loop_
_entity_poly.entity_id
_entity_poly.type
_entity_poly.pdbx_seq_one_letter_code
_entity_poly.pdbx_strand_id
1 'polypeptide(L)'
;MSHRPDTLALNMPIPSGDQLKAARTAAGLSQAQAAELLGYPLQTGSRGGLQSRTWQALESTSDERSMQGPVFAMFQLLTGQHPEFRLERKPPAGSAQDTASDGEEAISPE
;
A
#
# COMPACT_ATOMS: atom_id res chain seq x y z
N MET A 1 26.67 4.18 21.97
CA MET A 1 26.54 3.83 20.54
C MET A 1 25.12 4.17 20.14
N SER A 2 24.91 5.24 19.35
CA SER A 2 23.57 5.64 18.94
C SER A 2 23.11 4.76 17.79
N HIS A 3 22.17 3.85 18.04
CA HIS A 3 21.47 3.14 16.98
C HIS A 3 20.58 4.14 16.24
N ARG A 4 21.00 4.56 15.05
CA ARG A 4 20.09 5.17 14.09
C ARG A 4 19.31 3.99 13.48
N PRO A 5 17.97 3.98 13.52
CA PRO A 5 17.22 2.95 12.82
C PRO A 5 17.53 3.06 11.32
N ASP A 6 17.77 1.92 10.68
CA ASP A 6 17.87 1.86 9.23
C ASP A 6 16.50 2.30 8.65
N THR A 7 16.49 3.49 8.05
CA THR A 7 15.30 4.04 7.40
C THR A 7 15.04 3.31 6.10
N LEU A 8 13.85 2.72 5.97
CA LEU A 8 13.37 2.18 4.70
C LEU A 8 13.09 3.33 3.72
N ALA A 9 13.82 3.38 2.61
CA ALA A 9 13.56 4.31 1.53
C ALA A 9 12.53 3.72 0.55
N LEU A 10 11.29 4.21 0.60
CA LEU A 10 10.25 3.83 -0.35
C LEU A 10 10.28 4.75 -1.57
N ASN A 11 10.18 4.17 -2.77
CA ASN A 11 9.90 4.93 -3.98
C ASN A 11 8.45 5.46 -3.93
N MET A 12 8.28 6.78 -3.94
CA MET A 12 6.98 7.44 -3.76
C MET A 12 6.69 8.43 -4.89
N PRO A 13 6.50 7.97 -6.14
CA PRO A 13 6.30 8.85 -7.29
C PRO A 13 4.94 9.54 -7.22
N ILE A 14 4.88 10.79 -7.69
CA ILE A 14 3.61 11.49 -7.93
C ILE A 14 3.04 10.97 -9.26
N PRO A 15 1.86 10.30 -9.28
CA PRO A 15 1.29 9.79 -10.51
C PRO A 15 0.58 10.91 -11.29
N SER A 16 0.59 10.79 -12.61
CA SER A 16 -0.42 11.45 -13.47
C SER A 16 -1.81 10.85 -13.25
N GLY A 17 -2.86 11.57 -13.68
CA GLY A 17 -4.23 11.07 -13.60
C GLY A 17 -4.43 9.74 -14.34
N ASP A 18 -3.78 9.55 -15.49
CA ASP A 18 -3.84 8.29 -16.24
C ASP A 18 -3.14 7.14 -15.50
N GLN A 19 -1.99 7.40 -14.88
CA GLN A 19 -1.29 6.39 -14.06
C GLN A 19 -2.11 5.99 -12.82
N LEU A 20 -2.74 6.96 -12.15
CA LEU A 20 -3.63 6.69 -11.02
C LEU A 20 -4.83 5.84 -11.46
N LYS A 21 -5.47 6.21 -12.58
CA LYS A 21 -6.60 5.48 -13.17
C LYS A 21 -6.21 4.06 -13.57
N ALA A 22 -5.03 3.88 -14.17
CA ALA A 22 -4.51 2.58 -14.55
C ALA A 22 -4.30 1.68 -13.31
N ALA A 23 -3.62 2.19 -12.28
CA ALA A 23 -3.42 1.46 -11.03
C ALA A 23 -4.75 1.11 -10.34
N ARG A 24 -5.73 2.01 -10.33
CA ARG A 24 -7.05 1.72 -9.78
C ARG A 24 -7.76 0.61 -10.54
N THR A 25 -7.73 0.67 -11.87
CA THR A 25 -8.42 -0.30 -12.72
C THR A 25 -7.76 -1.68 -12.61
N ALA A 26 -6.43 -1.73 -12.54
CA ALA A 26 -5.68 -2.97 -12.32
C ALA A 26 -5.97 -3.62 -10.94
N ALA A 27 -6.27 -2.81 -9.91
CA ALA A 27 -6.78 -3.30 -8.62
C ALA A 27 -8.25 -3.76 -8.66
N GLY A 28 -8.96 -3.62 -9.79
CA GLY A 28 -10.37 -3.97 -9.90
C GLY A 28 -11.32 -3.05 -9.13
N LEU A 29 -10.89 -1.81 -8.81
CA LEU A 29 -11.67 -0.88 -7.98
C LEU A 29 -12.43 0.14 -8.83
N SER A 30 -13.65 0.46 -8.41
CA SER A 30 -14.33 1.70 -8.83
C SER A 30 -13.70 2.92 -8.16
N GLN A 31 -13.95 4.12 -8.70
CA GLN A 31 -13.48 5.37 -8.08
C GLN A 31 -14.01 5.54 -6.64
N ALA A 32 -15.25 5.11 -6.37
CA ALA A 32 -15.84 5.19 -5.03
C ALA A 32 -15.12 4.25 -4.04
N GLN A 33 -14.84 3.00 -4.44
CA GLN A 33 -14.12 2.05 -3.59
C GLN A 33 -12.68 2.49 -3.33
N ALA A 34 -12.01 3.07 -4.33
CA ALA A 34 -10.65 3.57 -4.16
C ALA A 34 -10.63 4.82 -3.25
N ALA A 35 -11.62 5.70 -3.38
CA ALA A 35 -11.82 6.83 -2.48
C ALA A 35 -12.08 6.38 -1.05
N GLU A 36 -12.96 5.39 -0.85
CA GLU A 36 -13.24 4.80 0.45
C GLU A 36 -11.97 4.20 1.09
N LEU A 37 -11.19 3.43 0.32
CA LEU A 37 -9.95 2.80 0.77
C LEU A 37 -8.94 3.81 1.35
N LEU A 38 -8.87 5.01 0.78
CA LEU A 38 -7.95 6.07 1.21
C LEU A 38 -8.62 7.16 2.06
N GLY A 39 -9.91 6.99 2.41
CA GLY A 39 -10.64 7.95 3.25
C GLY A 39 -11.02 9.26 2.58
N TYR A 40 -11.10 9.32 1.24
CA TYR A 40 -11.62 10.48 0.54
C TYR A 40 -13.15 10.58 0.65
N PRO A 41 -13.72 11.80 0.73
CA PRO A 41 -15.16 11.99 0.88
C PRO A 41 -15.98 11.31 -0.25
N LEU A 42 -17.08 10.69 0.15
CA LEU A 42 -18.10 10.11 -0.73
C LEU A 42 -19.39 10.93 -0.65
N GLN A 43 -20.05 11.08 -1.79
CA GLN A 43 -21.32 11.77 -1.94
C GLN A 43 -22.29 10.90 -2.74
N THR A 44 -23.57 10.95 -2.39
CA THR A 44 -24.63 10.32 -3.19
C THR A 44 -24.75 11.04 -4.53
N GLY A 45 -24.55 10.32 -5.62
CA GLY A 45 -24.71 10.81 -6.98
C GLY A 45 -26.17 10.90 -7.40
N SER A 46 -26.42 11.57 -8.53
CA SER A 46 -27.76 11.83 -9.08
C SER A 46 -28.59 10.58 -9.38
N ARG A 47 -27.95 9.41 -9.53
CA ARG A 47 -28.60 8.11 -9.78
C ARG A 47 -28.57 7.17 -8.56
N GLY A 48 -28.32 7.70 -7.36
CA GLY A 48 -28.31 6.94 -6.11
C GLY A 48 -27.01 6.18 -5.80
N GLY A 49 -26.03 6.15 -6.70
CA GLY A 49 -24.71 5.54 -6.46
C GLY A 49 -23.73 6.49 -5.76
N LEU A 50 -22.78 5.95 -4.99
CA LEU A 50 -21.71 6.74 -4.35
C LEU A 50 -20.68 7.24 -5.36
N GLN A 51 -20.21 8.47 -5.19
CA GLN A 51 -19.17 9.10 -6.00
C GLN A 51 -18.19 9.87 -5.12
N SER A 52 -16.93 9.96 -5.55
CA SER A 52 -15.95 10.88 -4.94
C SER A 52 -15.51 11.92 -5.94
N ARG A 53 -15.86 13.20 -5.68
CA ARG A 53 -15.42 14.34 -6.50
C ARG A 53 -13.90 14.52 -6.44
N THR A 54 -13.30 14.27 -5.27
CA THR A 54 -11.86 14.35 -5.09
C THR A 54 -11.15 13.31 -5.95
N TRP A 55 -11.57 12.05 -5.90
CA TRP A 55 -10.95 11.01 -6.73
C TRP A 55 -11.13 11.26 -8.23
N GLN A 56 -12.33 11.68 -8.65
CA GLN A 56 -12.60 12.06 -10.04
C GLN A 56 -11.65 13.14 -10.55
N ALA A 57 -11.36 14.14 -9.72
CA ALA A 57 -10.42 15.19 -10.07
C ALA A 57 -8.97 14.69 -10.16
N LEU A 58 -8.55 13.81 -9.24
CA LEU A 58 -7.19 13.25 -9.27
C LEU A 58 -6.93 12.38 -10.52
N GLU A 59 -7.96 11.80 -11.12
CA GLU A 59 -7.86 11.05 -12.38
C GLU A 59 -8.12 11.89 -13.62
N SER A 60 -8.45 13.17 -13.47
CA SER A 60 -8.76 14.05 -14.59
C SER A 60 -7.48 14.52 -15.27
N THR A 61 -7.43 14.41 -16.60
CA THR A 61 -6.33 14.95 -17.42
C THR A 61 -6.41 16.46 -17.60
N SER A 62 -7.56 17.07 -17.29
CA SER A 62 -7.79 18.51 -17.41
C SER A 62 -7.72 19.24 -16.07
N ASP A 63 -7.45 18.51 -14.99
CA ASP A 63 -7.28 19.07 -13.65
C ASP A 63 -5.80 18.99 -13.27
N GLU A 64 -5.26 20.06 -12.68
CA GLU A 64 -3.85 20.14 -12.32
C GLU A 64 -3.53 19.36 -11.03
N ARG A 65 -4.56 18.89 -10.31
CA ARG A 65 -4.39 18.14 -9.08
C ARG A 65 -3.80 16.77 -9.34
N SER A 66 -2.78 16.43 -8.58
CA SER A 66 -2.16 15.10 -8.58
C SER A 66 -2.21 14.48 -7.19
N MET A 67 -2.30 13.16 -7.14
CA MET A 67 -2.21 12.44 -5.86
C MET A 67 -0.80 12.61 -5.29
N GLN A 68 -0.69 12.85 -3.99
CA GLN A 68 0.61 12.97 -3.34
C GLN A 68 1.34 11.63 -3.39
N GLY A 69 2.65 11.64 -3.70
CA GLY A 69 3.45 10.44 -3.90
C GLY A 69 3.35 9.40 -2.76
N PRO A 70 3.46 9.79 -1.48
CA PRO A 70 3.26 8.87 -0.36
C PRO A 70 1.86 8.23 -0.30
N VAL A 71 0.82 8.98 -0.69
CA VAL A 71 -0.56 8.47 -0.74
C VAL A 71 -0.70 7.46 -1.88
N PHE A 72 -0.08 7.72 -3.02
CA PHE A 72 -0.06 6.78 -4.14
C PHE A 72 0.75 5.51 -3.83
N ALA A 73 1.89 5.62 -3.15
CA ALA A 73 2.64 4.47 -2.68
C ALA A 73 1.83 3.62 -1.69
N MET A 74 1.12 4.25 -0.76
CA MET A 74 0.20 3.55 0.15
C MET A 74 -0.94 2.86 -0.60
N PHE A 75 -1.53 3.52 -1.60
CA PHE A 75 -2.54 2.90 -2.46
C PHE A 75 -2.00 1.65 -3.17
N GLN A 76 -0.80 1.74 -3.75
CA GLN A 76 -0.13 0.60 -4.37
C GLN A 76 0.16 -0.52 -3.35
N LEU A 77 0.59 -0.19 -2.13
CA LEU A 77 0.85 -1.16 -1.07
C LEU A 77 -0.44 -1.88 -0.62
N LEU A 78 -1.52 -1.14 -0.40
CA LEU A 78 -2.83 -1.68 0.00
C LEU A 78 -3.47 -2.54 -1.09
N THR A 79 -3.15 -2.27 -2.35
CA THR A 79 -3.67 -3.02 -3.51
C THR A 79 -2.69 -4.08 -4.04
N GLY A 80 -1.52 -4.25 -3.41
CA GLY A 80 -0.51 -5.22 -3.82
C GLY A 80 0.19 -4.92 -5.15
N GLN A 81 0.18 -3.66 -5.59
CA GLN A 81 0.73 -3.20 -6.86
C GLN A 81 2.08 -2.46 -6.72
N HIS A 82 2.58 -2.25 -5.50
CA HIS A 82 3.85 -1.56 -5.32
C HIS A 82 5.00 -2.41 -5.88
N PRO A 83 5.93 -1.84 -6.68
CA PRO A 83 6.89 -2.62 -7.46
C PRO A 83 7.88 -3.43 -6.60
N GLU A 84 8.26 -2.88 -5.45
CA GLU A 84 9.34 -3.44 -4.62
C GLU A 84 8.87 -4.01 -3.27
N PHE A 85 7.69 -3.63 -2.80
CA PHE A 85 7.26 -3.87 -1.42
C PHE A 85 5.82 -4.33 -1.38
N ARG A 86 5.46 -5.09 -0.34
CA ARG A 86 4.08 -5.48 -0.05
C ARG A 86 3.82 -5.41 1.44
N LEU A 87 2.56 -5.23 1.83
CA LEU A 87 2.17 -5.26 3.24
C LEU A 87 2.00 -6.71 3.70
N GLU A 88 2.62 -7.04 4.82
CA GLU A 88 2.47 -8.31 5.51
C GLU A 88 1.86 -8.08 6.88
N ARG A 89 1.02 -9.01 7.34
CA ARG A 89 0.49 -8.94 8.70
C ARG A 89 1.63 -9.17 9.68
N LYS A 90 1.77 -8.29 10.67
CA LYS A 90 2.68 -8.54 11.78
C LYS A 90 2.26 -9.84 12.47
N PRO A 91 3.19 -10.79 12.70
CA PRO A 91 2.87 -12.00 13.44
C PRO A 91 2.40 -11.64 14.86
N PRO A 92 1.49 -12.44 15.46
CA PRO A 92 1.05 -12.21 16.83
C PRO A 92 2.26 -12.24 17.76
N ALA A 93 2.30 -11.29 18.69
CA ALA A 93 3.40 -11.18 19.66
C ALA A 93 3.55 -12.50 20.43
N GLY A 94 4.66 -13.21 20.20
CA GLY A 94 4.93 -14.54 20.77
C GLY A 94 5.41 -15.60 19.75
N SER A 95 5.41 -15.29 18.45
CA SER A 95 5.92 -16.18 17.40
C SER A 95 7.31 -15.78 16.90
N ALA A 96 8.21 -15.45 17.83
CA ALA A 96 9.64 -15.44 17.54
C ALA A 96 10.12 -16.91 17.62
N GLN A 97 10.14 -17.60 16.48
CA GLN A 97 10.94 -18.81 16.38
C GLN A 97 12.40 -18.37 16.27
N ASP A 98 13.07 -18.32 17.42
CA ASP A 98 14.52 -18.50 17.47
C ASP A 98 14.79 -19.91 16.95
N THR A 99 15.02 -20.05 15.65
CA THR A 99 15.68 -21.24 15.13
C THR A 99 17.17 -21.12 15.46
N ALA A 100 17.50 -21.31 16.74
CA ALA A 100 18.82 -21.78 17.10
C ALA A 100 18.91 -23.22 16.56
N SER A 101 19.63 -23.39 15.45
CA SER A 101 20.05 -24.71 15.01
C SER A 101 20.98 -25.26 16.08
N ASP A 102 20.44 -26.13 16.94
CA ASP A 102 21.22 -26.94 17.84
C ASP A 102 22.14 -27.81 16.98
N GLY A 103 23.44 -27.58 17.12
CA GLY A 103 24.47 -28.44 16.57
C GLY A 103 24.41 -29.76 17.31
N GLU A 104 23.89 -30.79 16.65
CA GLU A 104 23.87 -32.15 17.14
C GLU A 104 25.31 -32.70 17.16
N GLU A 105 26.06 -32.42 18.23
CA GLU A 105 27.31 -33.12 18.52
C GLU A 105 26.94 -34.48 19.11
N ALA A 106 26.92 -35.49 18.23
CA ALA A 106 26.74 -36.89 18.58
C ALA A 106 27.82 -37.35 19.55
N ILE A 107 27.43 -37.59 20.80
CA ILE A 107 28.27 -38.24 21.80
C ILE A 107 28.23 -39.75 21.49
N SER A 108 29.31 -40.30 20.94
CA SER A 108 29.52 -41.76 20.89
C SER A 108 30.17 -42.26 22.19
N PRO A 109 29.67 -43.34 22.79
CA PRO A 109 30.34 -44.01 23.89
C PRO A 109 31.24 -45.15 23.37
N GLU A 110 32.50 -45.20 23.84
CA GLU A 110 33.18 -46.35 24.46
C GLU A 110 34.60 -45.96 24.93
#